data_AF-A0A1F2RRA4-F1
#
_entry.id   AF-A0A1F2RRA4-F1
#
_cell.length_a   1.000
_cell.length_b   1.000
_cell.length_c   1.000
_cell.angle_alpha   90.00
_cell.angle_beta   90.00
_cell.angle_gamma   90.00
#
_symmetry.space_group_name_H-M   'P 1'
#
loop_
_entity.id
_entity.type
_entity.pdbx_description
1 polymer ?
#
loop_
_entity_poly.entity_id
_entity_poly.type
_entity_poly.pdbx_seq_one_letter_code
_entity_poly.pdbx_strand_id
1 'polypeptide(L)'
;MGRALGARMREAGIFGGDPDYLHLFSSQAGQGIARHVDQDFVGEVVAVLTLGSSRVYEMARKGRRDASARVLLLPGDLYVISGAARHRWEHGVPAAKEDQFGGRVYARSEGWSATWGCVDRDAPWVAEFARSKVSASEPRA
;
A
#
# COMPACT_ATOMS: atom_id res chain seq x y z
N MET A 1 8.28 -14.23 -7.19
CA MET A 1 8.37 -13.81 -5.77
C MET A 1 7.05 -13.26 -5.23
N GLY A 2 6.44 -12.23 -5.85
CA GLY A 2 5.20 -11.61 -5.36
C GLY A 2 4.00 -12.55 -5.17
N ARG A 3 3.77 -13.49 -6.11
CA ARG A 3 2.72 -14.52 -5.98
C ARG A 3 2.94 -15.47 -4.80
N ALA A 4 4.18 -15.89 -4.56
CA ALA A 4 4.51 -16.78 -3.45
C ALA A 4 4.29 -16.10 -2.09
N LEU A 5 4.63 -14.81 -1.96
CA LEU A 5 4.30 -14.04 -0.77
C LEU A 5 2.79 -13.83 -0.61
N GLY A 6 2.07 -13.57 -1.70
CA GLY A 6 0.60 -13.50 -1.67
C GLY A 6 -0.05 -14.80 -1.18
N ALA A 7 0.40 -15.95 -1.68
CA ALA A 7 -0.06 -17.27 -1.24
C ALA A 7 0.23 -17.50 0.26
N ARG A 8 1.42 -17.11 0.74
CA ARG A 8 1.75 -17.16 2.17
C ARG A 8 0.86 -16.25 3.01
N MET A 9 0.49 -15.07 2.51
CA MET A 9 -0.44 -14.17 3.20
C MET A 9 -1.85 -14.76 3.29
N ARG A 10 -2.31 -15.46 2.24
CA ARG A 10 -3.55 -16.24 2.27
C ARG A 10 -3.47 -17.38 3.29
N GLU A 11 -2.41 -18.17 3.26
CA GLU A 11 -2.18 -19.28 4.21
C GLU A 11 -2.13 -18.78 5.67
N ALA A 12 -1.61 -17.57 5.88
CA ALA A 12 -1.60 -16.90 7.19
C ALA A 12 -2.96 -16.27 7.58
N GLY A 13 -3.98 -16.35 6.73
CA GLY A 13 -5.32 -15.81 6.99
C GLY A 13 -5.47 -14.30 6.83
N ILE A 14 -4.46 -13.61 6.25
CA ILE A 14 -4.55 -12.17 5.96
C ILE A 14 -5.57 -11.91 4.85
N PHE A 15 -5.55 -12.75 3.81
CA PHE A 15 -6.51 -12.71 2.72
C PHE A 15 -7.38 -13.97 2.72
N GLY A 16 -8.67 -13.83 2.41
CA GLY A 16 -9.57 -14.97 2.21
C GLY A 16 -9.36 -15.73 0.90
N GLY A 17 -8.59 -15.15 -0.04
CA GLY A 17 -8.21 -15.74 -1.32
C GLY A 17 -6.82 -15.28 -1.74
N ASP A 18 -6.34 -15.73 -2.90
CA ASP A 18 -5.05 -15.25 -3.41
C ASP A 18 -5.17 -13.77 -3.84
N PRO A 19 -4.34 -12.86 -3.30
CA PRO A 19 -4.34 -11.47 -3.76
C PRO A 19 -3.87 -11.41 -5.21
N ASP A 20 -4.65 -10.75 -6.06
CA ASP A 20 -4.44 -10.62 -7.50
C ASP A 20 -4.04 -9.19 -7.93
N TYR A 21 -3.90 -8.27 -6.97
CA TYR A 21 -3.31 -6.95 -7.14
C TYR A 21 -1.96 -6.85 -6.43
N LEU A 22 -0.96 -6.28 -7.12
CA LEU A 22 0.34 -5.94 -6.57
C LEU A 22 0.81 -4.58 -7.10
N HIS A 23 1.11 -3.65 -6.20
CA HIS A 23 1.71 -2.36 -6.54
C HIS A 23 3.08 -2.25 -5.87
N LEU A 24 4.10 -1.95 -6.67
CA LEU A 24 5.44 -1.62 -6.19
C LEU A 24 5.66 -0.12 -6.28
N PHE A 25 6.12 0.48 -5.19
CA PHE A 25 6.44 1.89 -5.13
C PHE A 25 7.87 2.06 -4.62
N SER A 26 8.72 2.75 -5.39
CA SER A 26 10.05 3.15 -4.93
C SER A 26 9.99 4.50 -4.23
N SER A 27 10.79 4.65 -3.19
CA SER A 27 10.89 5.86 -2.40
C SER A 27 12.35 6.23 -2.16
N GLN A 28 12.64 7.52 -2.17
CA GLN A 28 13.94 8.07 -1.79
C GLN A 28 13.82 9.01 -0.57
N ALA A 29 14.95 9.34 0.05
CA ALA A 29 15.00 10.29 1.16
C ALA A 29 14.39 11.64 0.75
N GLY A 30 13.47 12.16 1.56
CA GLY A 30 12.72 13.39 1.27
C GLY A 30 11.41 13.14 0.50
N GLN A 31 11.22 11.98 -0.13
CA GLN A 31 9.96 11.64 -0.79
C GLN A 31 8.93 11.16 0.24
N GLY A 32 7.67 11.44 -0.04
CA GLY A 32 6.54 10.97 0.74
C GLY A 32 5.35 10.64 -0.16
N ILE A 33 4.30 10.13 0.47
CA ILE A 33 2.99 9.87 -0.11
C ILE A 33 1.99 10.67 0.71
N ALA A 34 1.30 11.62 0.06
CA ALA A 34 0.27 12.40 0.70
C ALA A 34 -0.82 11.49 1.28
N ARG A 35 -1.47 11.94 2.36
CA ARG A 35 -2.54 11.15 2.97
C ARG A 35 -3.69 10.95 1.99
N HIS A 36 -4.13 9.71 1.83
CA HIS A 36 -5.19 9.33 0.91
C HIS A 36 -5.91 8.08 1.43
N VAL A 37 -7.08 7.79 0.83
CA VAL A 37 -7.73 6.49 0.93
C VAL A 37 -7.39 5.72 -0.34
N ASP A 38 -7.13 4.41 -0.23
CA ASP A 38 -6.84 3.58 -1.40
C ASP A 38 -8.00 3.58 -2.40
N GLN A 39 -7.67 3.43 -3.67
CA GLN A 39 -8.65 3.39 -4.76
C GLN A 39 -9.68 2.29 -4.53
N ASP A 40 -10.95 2.55 -4.82
CA ASP A 40 -12.06 1.65 -4.48
C ASP A 40 -11.99 0.27 -5.16
N PHE A 41 -11.21 0.12 -6.25
CA PHE A 41 -11.00 -1.19 -6.88
C PHE A 41 -10.05 -2.10 -6.08
N VAL A 42 -9.29 -1.57 -5.13
CA VAL A 42 -8.50 -2.40 -4.20
C VAL A 42 -9.45 -2.89 -3.12
N GLY A 43 -9.54 -4.18 -2.88
CA GLY A 43 -10.56 -4.77 -2.02
C GLY A 43 -10.44 -4.40 -0.54
N GLU A 44 -11.17 -5.15 0.28
CA GLU A 44 -11.35 -4.88 1.72
C GLU A 44 -10.05 -4.90 2.53
N VAL A 45 -9.08 -5.71 2.12
CA VAL A 45 -7.81 -5.89 2.83
C VAL A 45 -6.67 -5.40 1.96
N VAL A 46 -5.78 -4.63 2.57
CA VAL A 46 -4.53 -4.18 1.96
C VAL A 46 -3.37 -4.53 2.87
N ALA A 47 -2.36 -5.21 2.33
CA ALA A 47 -1.17 -5.62 3.05
C ALA A 47 0.07 -5.00 2.38
N VAL A 48 0.91 -4.31 3.15
CA VAL A 48 2.03 -3.54 2.60
C VAL A 48 3.32 -3.90 3.31
N LEU A 49 4.28 -4.42 2.54
CA LEU A 49 5.61 -4.78 3.01
C LEU A 49 6.57 -3.62 2.79
N THR A 50 7.27 -3.21 3.85
CA THR A 50 8.32 -2.20 3.80
C THR A 50 9.66 -2.84 3.47
N LEU A 51 10.38 -2.30 2.49
CA LEU A 51 11.65 -2.85 2.00
C LEU A 51 12.74 -1.76 1.93
N GLY A 52 13.97 -2.13 2.30
CA GLY A 52 15.15 -1.28 2.19
C GLY A 52 15.28 -0.22 3.29
N SER A 53 14.35 0.74 3.33
CA SER A 53 14.41 1.88 4.25
C SER A 53 13.18 1.99 5.14
N SER A 54 13.41 2.31 6.42
CA SER A 54 12.36 2.60 7.39
C SER A 54 11.57 3.84 7.01
N ARG A 55 10.32 3.91 7.45
CA ARG A 55 9.46 5.09 7.27
C ARG A 55 8.43 5.20 8.38
N VAL A 56 8.10 6.43 8.76
CA VAL A 56 6.89 6.66 9.56
C VAL A 56 5.67 6.65 8.64
N TYR A 57 4.77 5.70 8.92
CA TYR A 57 3.43 5.65 8.40
C TYR A 57 2.50 6.46 9.30
N GLU A 58 1.58 7.22 8.71
CA GLU A 58 0.59 7.98 9.44
C GLU A 58 -0.81 7.69 8.91
N MET A 59 -1.76 7.60 9.82
CA MET A 59 -3.18 7.51 9.50
C MET A 59 -3.98 8.51 10.32
N ALA A 60 -5.02 9.08 9.72
CA ALA A 60 -5.94 9.98 10.39
C ALA A 60 -7.36 9.81 9.86
N ARG A 61 -8.35 9.95 10.73
CA ARG A 61 -9.75 9.93 10.32
C ARG A 61 -10.17 11.32 9.87
N LYS A 62 -10.70 11.41 8.64
CA LYS A 62 -11.17 12.67 8.08
C LYS A 62 -12.23 13.32 8.98
N GLY A 63 -12.07 14.61 9.26
CA GLY A 63 -12.99 15.39 10.10
C GLY A 63 -12.85 15.14 11.62
N ARG A 64 -11.88 14.33 12.07
CA ARG A 64 -11.64 14.02 13.49
C ARG A 64 -10.19 14.31 13.86
N ARG A 65 -9.93 15.52 14.37
CA ARG A 65 -8.57 15.99 14.71
C ARG A 65 -7.89 15.16 15.80
N ASP A 66 -8.67 14.53 16.67
CA ASP A 66 -8.23 13.66 17.77
C ASP A 66 -7.90 12.23 17.33
N ALA A 67 -8.33 11.83 16.13
CA ALA A 67 -8.19 10.46 15.65
C ALA A 67 -7.05 10.34 14.63
N SER A 68 -5.83 10.21 15.14
CA SER A 68 -4.64 9.95 14.31
C SER A 68 -3.66 9.00 15.00
N ALA A 69 -2.89 8.29 14.20
CA ALA A 69 -1.83 7.40 14.66
C ALA A 69 -0.60 7.51 13.77
N ARG A 70 0.58 7.31 14.36
CA ARG A 70 1.87 7.22 13.67
C ARG A 70 2.52 5.90 14.06
N VAL A 71 3.08 5.20 13.08
CA VAL A 71 3.76 3.92 13.26
C VAL A 71 5.09 3.97 12.53
N LEU A 72 6.17 3.60 13.21
CA LEU A 72 7.45 3.36 12.54
C LEU A 72 7.41 1.98 11.88
N LEU A 73 7.62 1.93 10.58
CA LEU A 73 7.79 0.70 9.81
C LEU A 73 9.27 0.51 9.50
N LEU A 74 9.83 -0.62 9.91
CA LEU A 74 11.18 -1.04 9.59
C LEU A 74 11.21 -1.90 8.31
N PRO A 75 12.36 -2.02 7.63
CA PRO A 75 12.50 -2.99 6.55
C PRO A 75 12.16 -4.41 7.01
N GLY A 76 11.25 -5.08 6.29
CA GLY A 76 10.71 -6.39 6.65
C GLY A 76 9.35 -6.33 7.35
N ASP A 77 8.93 -5.17 7.85
CA ASP A 77 7.61 -5.03 8.48
C ASP A 77 6.50 -5.09 7.42
N LEU A 78 5.49 -5.91 7.71
CA LEU A 78 4.24 -6.00 6.97
C LEU A 78 3.14 -5.36 7.82
N TYR A 79 2.54 -4.28 7.34
CA TYR A 79 1.31 -3.77 7.95
C TYR A 79 0.10 -4.17 7.11
N VAL A 80 -1.03 -4.34 7.78
CA VAL A 80 -2.31 -4.72 7.17
C VAL A 80 -3.38 -3.74 7.63
N ILE A 81 -4.15 -3.21 6.69
CA ILE A 81 -5.34 -2.40 6.97
C ILE A 81 -6.58 -3.04 6.34
N SER A 82 -7.69 -2.95 7.06
CA SER A 82 -9.01 -3.42 6.62
C SER A 82 -10.13 -2.64 7.32
N GLY A 83 -11.38 -2.86 6.92
CA GLY A 83 -12.54 -2.26 7.54
C GLY A 83 -12.50 -0.74 7.50
N ALA A 84 -12.84 -0.14 8.64
CA ALA A 84 -12.83 1.30 8.76
C ALA A 84 -11.44 1.91 8.47
N ALA A 85 -10.34 1.24 8.83
CA ALA A 85 -9.00 1.76 8.61
C ALA A 85 -8.64 1.86 7.11
N ARG A 86 -9.13 0.93 6.29
CA ARG A 86 -8.95 0.98 4.83
C ARG A 86 -9.86 2.02 4.18
N HIS A 87 -11.11 2.14 4.61
CA HIS A 87 -12.13 2.93 3.89
C HIS A 87 -12.38 4.34 4.41
N ARG A 88 -12.08 4.61 5.69
CA ARG A 88 -12.49 5.86 6.37
C ARG A 88 -11.32 6.66 6.94
N TRP A 89 -10.12 6.11 6.87
CA TRP A 89 -8.91 6.74 7.38
C TRP A 89 -7.98 7.03 6.21
N GLU A 90 -7.55 8.27 6.14
CA GLU A 90 -6.54 8.69 5.17
C GLU A 90 -5.17 8.29 5.73
N HIS A 91 -4.37 7.62 4.92
CA HIS A 91 -3.05 7.17 5.30
C HIS A 91 -1.97 7.63 4.32
N GLY A 92 -0.75 7.76 4.81
CA GLY A 92 0.36 8.22 4.00
C GLY A 92 1.70 8.10 4.71
N VAL A 93 2.74 8.57 4.02
CA VAL A 93 4.11 8.60 4.50
C VAL A 93 4.60 10.04 4.32
N PRO A 94 4.85 10.82 5.39
CA PRO A 94 5.29 12.20 5.25
C PRO A 94 6.59 12.31 4.46
N ALA A 95 6.73 13.38 3.68
CA ALA A 95 7.98 13.71 2.99
C ALA A 95 9.04 14.12 4.03
N ALA A 96 10.07 13.29 4.20
CA ALA A 96 11.12 13.53 5.18
C ALA A 96 12.43 12.84 4.77
N LYS A 97 13.57 13.44 5.13
CA LYS A 97 14.89 12.83 4.97
C LYS A 97 15.25 11.87 6.12
N GLU A 98 14.63 12.08 7.26
CA GLU A 98 14.79 11.28 8.47
C GLU A 98 13.47 11.29 9.25
N ASP A 99 13.20 10.21 9.98
CA ASP A 99 12.07 10.11 10.88
C ASP A 99 12.52 10.26 12.33
N GLN A 100 11.78 11.05 13.10
CA GLN A 100 11.88 11.07 14.56
C GLN A 100 10.73 10.25 15.14
N PHE A 101 11.07 9.15 15.81
CA PHE A 101 10.09 8.24 16.39
C PHE A 101 10.61 7.63 17.70
N GLY A 102 9.81 7.69 18.77
CA GLY A 102 10.20 7.14 20.08
C GLY A 102 11.51 7.72 20.64
N GLY A 103 11.80 9.00 20.39
CA GLY A 103 13.04 9.66 20.82
C GLY A 103 14.29 9.26 20.05
N ARG A 104 14.15 8.50 18.96
CA ARG A 104 15.26 8.06 18.09
C ARG A 104 15.11 8.66 16.69
N VAL A 105 16.24 8.82 16.01
CA VAL A 105 16.32 9.27 14.61
C VAL A 105 16.57 8.07 13.71
N TYR A 106 15.81 8.00 12.62
CA TYR A 106 15.91 6.97 11.59
C TYR A 106 16.14 7.66 10.24
N ALA A 107 17.37 7.64 9.74
CA ALA A 107 17.69 8.21 8.43
C ALA A 107 16.96 7.42 7.32
N ARG A 108 16.33 8.13 6.39
CA ARG A 108 15.74 7.51 5.20
C ARG A 108 16.79 7.37 4.10
N SER A 109 16.62 6.33 3.31
CA SER A 109 17.44 5.98 2.14
C SER A 109 16.52 5.53 1.01
N GLU A 110 17.10 5.04 -0.08
CA GLU A 110 16.32 4.33 -1.09
C GLU A 110 15.64 3.11 -0.46
N GLY A 111 14.38 2.89 -0.84
CA GLY A 111 13.57 1.78 -0.38
C GLY A 111 12.38 1.56 -1.29
N TRP A 112 11.64 0.49 -0.99
CA TRP A 112 10.46 0.10 -1.75
C TRP A 112 9.32 -0.22 -0.79
N SER A 113 8.08 -0.14 -1.27
CA SER A 113 6.96 -0.87 -0.69
C SER A 113 6.35 -1.78 -1.73
N ALA A 114 5.90 -2.94 -1.27
CA ALA A 114 5.08 -3.85 -2.04
C ALA A 114 3.70 -3.95 -1.38
N THR A 115 2.66 -3.58 -2.11
CA THR A 115 1.28 -3.53 -1.64
C THR A 115 0.47 -4.63 -2.33
N TRP A 116 -0.11 -5.54 -1.55
CA TRP A 116 -1.02 -6.58 -2.02
C TRP A 116 -2.47 -6.23 -1.69
N GLY A 117 -3.38 -6.63 -2.58
CA GLY A 117 -4.82 -6.58 -2.37
C GLY A 117 -5.54 -7.56 -3.31
N CYS A 118 -6.85 -7.69 -3.13
CA CYS A 118 -7.71 -8.37 -4.10
C CYS A 118 -8.45 -7.30 -4.92
N VAL A 119 -8.51 -7.42 -6.24
CA VAL A 119 -9.28 -6.50 -7.08
C VAL A 119 -10.78 -6.73 -6.82
N ASP A 120 -11.45 -5.68 -6.36
CA ASP A 120 -12.90 -5.59 -6.35
C ASP A 120 -13.38 -5.39 -7.80
N ARG A 121 -13.94 -6.44 -8.38
CA ARG A 121 -14.38 -6.47 -9.77
C ARG A 121 -15.72 -5.78 -9.98
N ASP A 122 -16.46 -5.55 -8.89
CA ASP A 122 -17.74 -4.87 -8.92
C ASP A 122 -17.57 -3.36 -8.73
N ALA A 123 -16.35 -2.89 -8.45
CA ALA A 123 -16.05 -1.47 -8.35
C ALA A 123 -16.34 -0.73 -9.68
N PRO A 124 -17.01 0.44 -9.64
CA PRO A 124 -17.59 1.11 -10.82
C PRO A 124 -16.60 1.34 -11.99
N TRP A 125 -15.31 1.52 -11.69
CA TRP A 125 -14.27 1.85 -12.67
C TRP A 125 -13.52 0.63 -13.23
N VAL A 126 -13.71 -0.58 -12.66
CA VAL A 126 -12.97 -1.79 -13.10
C VAL A 126 -13.49 -2.34 -14.42
N ALA A 127 -14.80 -2.23 -14.66
CA ALA A 127 -15.42 -2.62 -15.93
C ALA A 127 -14.91 -1.81 -17.14
N GLU A 128 -14.39 -0.61 -16.91
CA GLU A 128 -13.85 0.27 -17.95
C GLU A 128 -12.38 -0.08 -18.28
N PHE A 129 -11.59 -0.50 -17.29
CA PHE A 129 -10.17 -0.87 -17.47
C PHE A 129 -9.99 -2.17 -18.27
N ALA A 130 -10.91 -3.14 -18.12
CA ALA A 130 -10.86 -4.39 -18.87
C ALA A 130 -11.02 -4.21 -20.40
N ARG A 131 -11.56 -3.07 -20.85
CA ARG A 131 -11.77 -2.77 -22.28
C ARG A 131 -10.60 -2.02 -22.93
N SER A 132 -9.65 -1.49 -22.16
CA SER A 132 -8.61 -0.60 -22.69
C SER A 132 -7.25 -1.26 -22.97
N LYS A 133 -7.07 -2.57 -22.71
CA LYS A 133 -5.79 -3.29 -22.95
C LYS A 133 -5.93 -4.62 -23.69
N VAL A 134 -6.67 -4.64 -24.79
CA VAL A 134 -6.38 -5.55 -25.91
C VAL A 134 -6.00 -4.70 -27.12
N SER A 135 -4.78 -4.17 -27.09
CA SER A 135 -4.07 -3.79 -28.31
C SER A 135 -3.10 -4.94 -28.56
N ALA A 136 -3.56 -5.92 -29.34
CA ALA A 136 -2.65 -6.86 -29.99
C ALA A 136 -1.86 -6.05 -31.01
N SER A 137 -0.56 -5.86 -30.78
CA SER A 137 0.33 -5.35 -31.81
C SER A 137 0.50 -6.45 -32.86
N GLU A 138 -0.10 -6.28 -34.04
CA GLU A 138 0.20 -7.12 -35.20
C GLU A 138 1.68 -6.95 -35.60
N PRO A 139 2.36 -8.02 -36.04
CA PRO A 139 3.73 -7.92 -36.50
C PRO A 139 3.74 -7.19 -37.84
N ARG A 140 4.55 -6.12 -37.93
CA ARG A 140 4.80 -5.43 -39.20
C ARG A 140 5.57 -6.35 -40.15
N ALA A 141 5.00 -6.53 -41.34
CA ALA A 141 5.65 -7.13 -42.51
C ALA A 141 6.77 -6.25 -43.05
#